data_AF-A0A0J6XX27-F1
#
_entry.id   AF-A0A0J6XX27-F1
#
_cell.length_a   1.000
_cell.length_b   1.000
_cell.length_c   1.000
_cell.angle_alpha   90.00
_cell.angle_beta   90.00
_cell.angle_gamma   90.00
#
_symmetry.space_group_name_H-M   'P 1'
#
loop_
_entity.id
_entity.type
_entity.pdbx_description
1 polymer ?
#
loop_
_entity_poly.entity_id
_entity_poly.type
_entity_poly.pdbx_seq_one_letter_code
_entity_poly.pdbx_strand_id
1 'polypeptide(L)'
;MASDGAFTPSWLRGKSVTPVPAGGQVDAALARRIEAGCRAVGAPYLIAAELGDGPGASPGTTSRVSVSTAGTHIRPPFVLCTPGLQGAVLFPRSGYALIAGSTAFMASAVGEGTDTARAHFGRYARALSDRHPSLSVVAAEYGPVHRAWTHPDDVAPTSAAARQVALLDAFADGTCGAPDFAHGWWEARRASQAQGERVQGPLGALFDQVFMLLEDYAVDPEFAEPGDLDDAGLKAAARAALDAFRHSESGRSRK
;
A
#
# COMPACT_ATOMS: atom_id res chain seq x y z
N MET A 1 -3.01 -31.58 -15.85
CA MET A 1 -1.88 -30.65 -16.05
C MET A 1 -2.45 -29.42 -16.73
N ALA A 2 -2.69 -28.35 -15.97
CA ALA A 2 -3.22 -27.11 -16.53
C ALA A 2 -2.09 -26.41 -17.30
N SER A 3 -2.39 -25.94 -18.51
CA SER A 3 -1.44 -25.22 -19.37
C SER A 3 -0.87 -24.01 -18.64
N ASP A 4 0.46 -23.92 -18.53
CA ASP A 4 1.19 -22.73 -18.11
C ASP A 4 0.93 -21.63 -19.16
N GLY A 5 -0.17 -20.91 -18.97
CA GLY A 5 -0.79 -20.07 -19.97
C GLY A 5 0.05 -18.85 -20.35
N ALA A 6 0.11 -18.57 -21.65
CA ALA A 6 0.62 -17.31 -22.16
C ALA A 6 -0.06 -16.12 -21.46
N PHE A 7 0.74 -15.21 -20.92
CA PHE A 7 0.25 -14.00 -20.28
C PHE A 7 -0.38 -13.08 -21.32
N THR A 8 -1.70 -12.94 -21.26
CA THR A 8 -2.48 -12.03 -22.12
C THR A 8 -2.99 -10.85 -21.29
N PRO A 9 -3.05 -9.61 -21.81
CA PRO A 9 -3.59 -8.44 -21.10
C PRO A 9 -4.98 -8.65 -20.50
N SER A 10 -5.76 -9.60 -21.04
CA SER A 10 -7.04 -10.04 -20.47
C SER A 10 -6.96 -10.54 -19.02
N TRP A 11 -5.80 -11.02 -18.56
CA TRP A 11 -5.64 -11.49 -17.17
C TRP A 11 -5.78 -10.35 -16.14
N LEU A 12 -5.53 -9.10 -16.56
CA LEU A 12 -5.70 -7.90 -15.73
C LEU A 12 -7.17 -7.46 -15.63
N ARG A 13 -8.08 -8.00 -16.45
CA ARG A 13 -9.50 -7.63 -16.41
C ARG A 13 -10.10 -7.98 -15.04
N GLY A 14 -10.74 -7.00 -14.42
CA GLY A 14 -11.36 -7.15 -13.10
C GLY A 14 -10.38 -7.22 -11.93
N LYS A 15 -9.07 -7.04 -12.16
CA LYS A 15 -8.07 -6.98 -11.09
C LYS A 15 -7.66 -5.54 -10.83
N SER A 16 -7.39 -5.23 -9.57
CA SER A 16 -6.75 -3.96 -9.24
C SER A 16 -5.33 -3.98 -9.78
N VAL A 17 -4.91 -2.88 -10.43
CA VAL A 17 -3.57 -2.70 -10.98
C VAL A 17 -2.97 -1.43 -10.41
N THR A 18 -1.73 -1.53 -9.94
CA THR A 18 -1.03 -0.43 -9.29
C THR A 18 0.40 -0.33 -9.82
N PRO A 19 0.79 0.82 -10.39
CA PRO A 19 2.18 1.07 -10.74
C PRO A 19 2.99 1.37 -9.47
N VAL A 20 4.21 0.86 -9.44
CA VAL A 20 5.21 1.16 -8.42
C VAL A 20 6.53 1.55 -9.08
N PRO A 21 7.31 2.48 -8.48
CA PRO A 21 8.66 2.78 -8.96
C PRO A 21 9.51 1.50 -8.96
N ALA A 22 10.28 1.30 -10.02
CA ALA A 22 11.23 0.19 -10.13
C ALA A 22 12.47 0.62 -10.94
N GLY A 23 13.63 0.09 -10.59
CA GLY A 23 14.88 0.42 -11.27
C GLY A 23 15.05 -0.23 -12.66
N GLY A 24 16.28 -0.61 -12.99
CA GLY A 24 16.60 -1.42 -14.17
C GLY A 24 16.45 -2.94 -13.95
N GLN A 25 16.20 -3.35 -12.71
CA GLN A 25 16.06 -4.74 -12.28
C GLN A 25 15.18 -4.79 -11.01
N VAL A 26 14.74 -5.98 -10.60
CA VAL A 26 14.06 -6.17 -9.31
C VAL A 26 14.99 -5.75 -8.17
N ASP A 27 14.64 -4.67 -7.49
CA ASP A 27 15.36 -4.22 -6.30
C ASP A 27 14.74 -4.82 -5.02
N ALA A 28 15.38 -4.56 -3.88
CA ALA A 28 14.92 -5.08 -2.60
C ALA A 28 13.52 -4.57 -2.22
N ALA A 29 13.12 -3.37 -2.67
CA ALA A 29 11.80 -2.84 -2.35
C ALA A 29 10.71 -3.56 -3.15
N LEU A 30 10.91 -3.77 -4.45
CA LEU A 30 10.01 -4.54 -5.29
C LEU A 30 9.96 -6.02 -4.87
N ALA A 31 11.11 -6.62 -4.53
CA ALA A 31 11.19 -7.99 -4.03
C ALA A 31 10.36 -8.20 -2.76
N ARG A 32 10.46 -7.29 -1.77
CA ARG A 32 9.65 -7.35 -0.54
C ARG A 32 8.15 -7.30 -0.82
N ARG A 33 7.71 -6.48 -1.77
CA ARG A 33 6.30 -6.41 -2.18
C ARG A 33 5.81 -7.72 -2.78
N ILE A 34 6.62 -8.30 -3.67
CA ILE A 34 6.34 -9.60 -4.29
C ILE A 34 6.23 -10.69 -3.21
N GLU A 35 7.22 -10.75 -2.32
CA GLU A 35 7.26 -11.73 -1.22
C GLU A 35 6.05 -11.61 -0.29
N ALA A 36 5.69 -10.38 0.09
CA ALA A 36 4.52 -10.12 0.94
C ALA A 36 3.22 -10.58 0.25
N GLY A 37 3.03 -10.25 -1.02
CA GLY A 37 1.88 -10.70 -1.80
C GLY A 37 1.80 -12.23 -1.91
N CYS A 38 2.93 -12.88 -2.23
CA CYS A 38 3.00 -14.34 -2.32
C CYS A 38 2.66 -15.03 -1.00
N ARG A 39 3.21 -14.52 0.11
CA ARG A 39 2.92 -15.05 1.47
C ARG A 39 1.43 -14.97 1.77
N ALA A 40 0.78 -13.84 1.46
CA ALA A 40 -0.63 -13.61 1.74
C ALA A 40 -1.58 -14.56 0.99
N VAL A 41 -1.17 -15.06 -0.18
CA VAL A 41 -1.96 -16.01 -0.98
C VAL A 41 -1.45 -17.45 -0.91
N GLY A 42 -0.49 -17.73 -0.02
CA GLY A 42 0.10 -19.05 0.15
C GLY A 42 0.83 -19.56 -1.10
N ALA A 43 1.36 -18.66 -1.94
CA ALA A 43 2.09 -19.06 -3.14
C ALA A 43 3.52 -19.52 -2.77
N PRO A 44 3.90 -20.78 -3.04
CA PRO A 44 5.20 -21.33 -2.63
C PRO A 44 6.35 -20.97 -3.56
N TYR A 45 6.04 -20.55 -4.80
CA TYR A 45 7.00 -20.11 -5.81
C TYR A 45 6.30 -19.15 -6.78
N LEU A 46 7.09 -18.53 -7.65
CA LEU A 46 6.63 -17.72 -8.77
C LEU A 46 6.92 -18.43 -10.08
N ILE A 47 6.09 -18.17 -11.08
CA ILE A 47 6.35 -18.50 -12.47
C ILE A 47 6.85 -17.21 -13.13
N ALA A 48 8.09 -17.23 -13.61
CA ALA A 48 8.68 -16.14 -14.37
C ALA A 48 8.59 -16.45 -15.86
N ALA A 49 8.16 -15.46 -16.64
CA ALA A 49 8.21 -15.52 -18.09
C ALA A 49 8.82 -14.22 -18.63
N GLU A 50 9.75 -14.35 -19.56
CA GLU A 50 10.22 -13.23 -20.37
C GLU A 50 9.12 -12.81 -21.34
N LEU A 51 8.88 -11.51 -21.44
CA LEU A 51 7.89 -10.98 -22.38
C LEU A 51 8.60 -10.76 -23.71
N GLY A 52 8.30 -11.60 -24.70
CA GLY A 52 8.84 -11.40 -26.04
C GLY A 52 8.30 -10.12 -26.68
N ASP A 53 9.19 -9.30 -27.22
CA ASP A 53 8.83 -8.12 -28.01
C ASP A 53 8.37 -8.56 -29.41
N GLY A 54 7.06 -8.74 -29.62
CA GLY A 54 6.47 -8.70 -30.97
C GLY A 54 5.33 -9.69 -31.26
N PRO A 55 4.51 -9.39 -32.30
CA PRO A 55 3.50 -10.30 -32.79
C PRO A 55 4.19 -11.50 -33.46
N GLY A 56 4.15 -12.66 -32.81
CA GLY A 56 4.85 -13.88 -33.23
C GLY A 56 5.97 -14.33 -32.28
N ALA A 57 6.19 -13.63 -31.17
CA ALA A 57 7.11 -14.10 -30.13
C ALA A 57 6.62 -15.45 -29.56
N SER A 58 7.45 -16.49 -29.69
CA SER A 58 7.24 -17.74 -28.97
C SER A 58 7.13 -17.44 -27.47
N PRO A 59 6.19 -18.06 -26.73
CA PRO A 59 6.13 -17.88 -25.29
C PRO A 59 7.51 -18.18 -24.70
N GLY A 60 8.10 -17.17 -24.05
CA GLY A 60 9.42 -17.29 -23.43
C GLY A 60 9.43 -18.45 -22.46
N THR A 61 10.60 -19.05 -22.24
CA THR A 61 10.77 -20.17 -21.31
C THR A 61 10.24 -19.77 -19.93
N THR A 62 9.13 -20.40 -19.51
CA THR A 62 8.59 -20.23 -18.17
C THR A 62 9.51 -20.95 -17.19
N SER A 63 10.03 -20.21 -16.20
CA SER A 63 10.90 -20.75 -15.16
C SER A 63 10.25 -20.61 -13.80
N ARG A 64 10.39 -21.63 -12.95
CA ARG A 64 10.01 -21.50 -11.53
C ARG A 64 11.10 -20.72 -10.81
N VAL A 65 10.70 -19.67 -10.11
CA VAL A 65 11.59 -18.82 -9.32
C VAL A 65 11.14 -18.85 -7.86
N SER A 66 12.10 -18.80 -6.95
CA SER A 66 11.82 -18.65 -5.53
C SER A 66 10.99 -17.38 -5.30
N VAL A 67 10.12 -17.43 -4.29
CA VAL A 67 9.42 -16.23 -3.81
C VAL A 67 10.41 -15.20 -3.27
N SER A 68 11.52 -15.67 -2.66
CA SER A 68 12.61 -14.79 -2.28
C SER A 68 13.34 -14.32 -3.53
N THR A 69 12.95 -13.14 -3.98
CA THR A 69 13.51 -12.50 -5.19
C THR A 69 14.62 -11.51 -4.83
N ALA A 70 14.92 -11.33 -3.54
CA ALA A 70 16.08 -10.59 -3.08
C ALA A 70 17.37 -11.16 -3.70
N GLY A 71 18.10 -10.31 -4.43
CA GLY A 71 19.33 -10.70 -5.15
C GLY A 71 19.09 -11.35 -6.52
N THR A 72 17.85 -11.46 -6.99
CA THR A 72 17.57 -11.92 -8.36
C THR A 72 17.79 -10.78 -9.36
N HIS A 73 18.65 -11.00 -10.36
CA HIS A 73 18.96 -10.03 -11.42
C HIS A 73 17.88 -10.01 -12.53
N ILE A 74 16.60 -10.11 -12.16
CA ILE A 74 15.51 -10.13 -13.14
C ILE A 74 15.36 -8.72 -13.73
N ARG A 75 15.53 -8.63 -15.04
CA ARG A 75 15.48 -7.39 -15.83
C ARG A 75 14.26 -7.38 -16.74
N PRO A 76 13.62 -6.22 -16.95
CA PRO A 76 12.54 -6.11 -17.92
C PRO A 76 13.02 -6.44 -19.34
N PRO A 77 12.12 -6.92 -20.24
CA PRO A 77 10.69 -7.09 -20.02
C PRO A 77 10.34 -8.48 -19.44
N PHE A 78 9.64 -8.54 -18.31
CA PHE A 78 9.23 -9.81 -17.72
C PHE A 78 7.89 -9.74 -16.99
N VAL A 79 7.35 -10.92 -16.70
CA VAL A 79 6.21 -11.10 -15.82
C VAL A 79 6.49 -12.20 -14.81
N LEU A 80 6.13 -11.94 -13.55
CA LEU A 80 6.12 -12.92 -12.46
C LEU A 80 4.68 -13.16 -12.06
N CYS A 81 4.22 -14.41 -11.94
CA CYS A 81 2.91 -14.71 -11.37
C CYS A 81 2.95 -15.81 -10.33
N THR A 82 1.93 -15.81 -9.48
CA THR A 82 1.67 -16.95 -8.61
C THR A 82 1.04 -18.10 -9.41
N PRO A 83 1.29 -19.39 -9.06
CA PRO A 83 0.76 -20.55 -9.80
C PRO A 83 -0.76 -20.62 -9.91
N GLY A 84 -1.49 -19.94 -9.00
CA GLY A 84 -2.94 -19.82 -9.03
C GLY A 84 -3.45 -18.51 -9.65
N LEU A 85 -2.57 -17.73 -10.29
CA LEU A 85 -2.85 -16.41 -10.88
C LEU A 85 -3.53 -15.42 -9.91
N GLN A 86 -3.30 -15.62 -8.60
CA GLN A 86 -3.81 -14.76 -7.53
C GLN A 86 -3.08 -13.43 -7.49
N GLY A 87 -1.87 -13.36 -8.03
CA GLY A 87 -1.11 -12.13 -8.17
C GLY A 87 -0.11 -12.23 -9.30
N ALA A 88 0.26 -11.09 -9.86
CA ALA A 88 1.37 -10.97 -10.78
C ALA A 88 2.03 -9.60 -10.70
N VAL A 89 3.29 -9.57 -11.13
CA VAL A 89 4.09 -8.37 -11.32
C VAL A 89 4.55 -8.35 -12.77
N LEU A 90 4.09 -7.34 -13.50
CA LEU A 90 4.51 -7.05 -14.86
C LEU A 90 5.59 -5.96 -14.79
N PHE A 91 6.80 -6.26 -15.25
CA PHE A 91 7.90 -5.31 -15.31
C PHE A 91 8.26 -5.11 -16.79
N PRO A 92 7.59 -4.18 -17.47
CA PRO A 92 7.65 -4.08 -18.93
C PRO A 92 8.90 -3.33 -19.41
N ARG A 93 9.42 -2.40 -18.62
CA ARG A 93 10.61 -1.60 -18.93
C ARG A 93 11.15 -0.97 -17.65
N SER A 94 12.39 -0.50 -17.68
CA SER A 94 12.99 0.20 -16.54
C SER A 94 12.18 1.43 -16.13
N GLY A 95 12.13 1.72 -14.82
CA GLY A 95 11.42 2.87 -14.25
C GLY A 95 10.15 2.50 -13.51
N TYR A 96 9.47 1.40 -13.87
CA TYR A 96 8.25 0.98 -13.16
C TYR A 96 7.94 -0.51 -13.30
N ALA A 97 7.19 -1.02 -12.33
CA ALA A 97 6.50 -2.30 -12.42
C ALA A 97 5.01 -2.10 -12.14
N LEU A 98 4.17 -2.99 -12.67
CA LEU A 98 2.74 -3.04 -12.41
C LEU A 98 2.46 -4.26 -11.54
N ILE A 99 1.90 -4.02 -10.36
CA ILE A 99 1.45 -5.07 -9.44
C ILE A 99 -0.06 -5.22 -9.63
N ALA A 100 -0.52 -6.46 -9.82
CA ALA A 100 -1.95 -6.76 -9.94
C ALA A 100 -2.29 -8.10 -9.27
N GLY A 101 -3.50 -8.24 -8.75
CA GLY A 101 -3.88 -9.46 -8.06
C GLY A 101 -5.26 -9.42 -7.40
N SER A 102 -5.54 -10.46 -6.61
CA SER A 102 -6.68 -10.55 -5.72
C SER A 102 -6.56 -9.54 -4.57
N THR A 103 -7.65 -9.29 -3.85
CA THR A 103 -7.67 -8.37 -2.70
C THR A 103 -6.60 -8.74 -1.66
N ALA A 104 -6.46 -10.02 -1.33
CA ALA A 104 -5.46 -10.49 -0.37
C ALA A 104 -4.02 -10.24 -0.87
N PHE A 105 -3.74 -10.54 -2.14
CA PHE A 105 -2.43 -10.27 -2.72
C PHE A 105 -2.10 -8.77 -2.71
N MET A 106 -3.04 -7.93 -3.15
CA MET A 106 -2.86 -6.49 -3.26
C MET A 106 -2.72 -5.82 -1.90
N ALA A 107 -3.50 -6.23 -0.90
CA ALA A 107 -3.41 -5.70 0.46
C ALA A 107 -2.04 -5.92 1.10
N SER A 108 -1.33 -6.99 0.73
CA SER A 108 0.03 -7.26 1.24
C SER A 108 1.14 -6.73 0.34
N ALA A 109 1.01 -6.84 -0.98
CA ALA A 109 2.02 -6.33 -1.93
C ALA A 109 2.02 -4.80 -2.04
N VAL A 110 0.88 -4.17 -1.76
CA VAL A 110 0.68 -2.72 -1.76
C VAL A 110 0.10 -2.31 -0.41
N GLY A 111 0.88 -2.55 0.66
CA GLY A 111 0.45 -2.31 2.04
C GLY A 111 0.07 -0.86 2.36
N GLU A 112 0.53 0.11 1.56
CA GLU A 112 0.08 1.50 1.67
C GLU A 112 -1.32 1.77 1.08
N GLY A 113 -1.90 0.79 0.38
CA GLY A 113 -3.14 0.92 -0.39
C GLY A 113 -2.91 1.28 -1.86
N THR A 114 -3.76 0.77 -2.75
CA THR A 114 -3.65 0.95 -4.21
C THR A 114 -3.59 2.42 -4.61
N ASP A 115 -4.51 3.22 -4.08
CA ASP A 115 -4.67 4.61 -4.47
C ASP A 115 -3.57 5.52 -3.91
N THR A 116 -3.03 5.21 -2.73
CA THR A 116 -1.82 5.83 -2.18
C THR A 116 -0.61 5.53 -3.05
N ALA A 117 -0.41 4.28 -3.45
CA ALA A 117 0.69 3.88 -4.33
C ALA A 117 0.60 4.54 -5.71
N ARG A 118 -0.60 4.62 -6.31
CA ARG A 118 -0.85 5.39 -7.54
C ARG A 118 -0.48 6.86 -7.40
N ALA A 119 -0.86 7.48 -6.28
CA ALA A 119 -0.53 8.89 -6.01
C ALA A 119 0.98 9.10 -5.84
N HIS A 120 1.66 8.15 -5.16
CA HIS A 120 3.11 8.16 -5.01
C HIS A 120 3.81 8.01 -6.36
N PHE A 121 3.36 7.06 -7.18
CA PHE A 121 3.86 6.88 -8.54
C PHE A 121 3.67 8.14 -9.39
N GLY A 122 2.52 8.82 -9.26
CA GLY A 122 2.29 10.09 -9.95
C GLY A 122 3.24 11.21 -9.52
N ARG A 123 3.73 11.23 -8.26
CA ARG A 123 4.78 12.16 -7.82
C ARG A 123 6.15 11.77 -8.39
N TYR A 124 6.47 10.48 -8.36
CA TYR A 124 7.68 9.91 -8.95
C TYR A 124 7.79 10.22 -10.46
N ALA A 125 6.71 9.97 -11.22
CA ALA A 125 6.65 10.26 -12.65
C ALA A 125 6.87 11.75 -12.97
N ARG A 126 6.28 12.65 -12.17
CA ARG A 126 6.50 14.09 -12.29
C ARG A 126 7.97 14.48 -12.04
N ALA A 127 8.57 13.94 -10.98
CA ALA A 127 9.97 14.21 -10.64
C ALA A 127 10.96 13.72 -11.72
N LEU A 128 10.57 12.75 -12.54
CA LEU A 128 11.38 12.21 -13.63
C LEU A 128 10.86 12.58 -15.03
N SER A 129 9.94 13.52 -15.13
CA SER A 129 9.23 13.82 -16.39
C SER A 129 10.17 14.19 -17.54
N ASP A 130 11.24 14.94 -17.27
CA ASP A 130 12.24 15.32 -18.28
C ASP A 130 13.07 14.14 -18.78
N ARG A 131 13.37 13.17 -17.90
CA ARG A 131 14.26 12.03 -18.21
C ARG A 131 13.51 10.81 -18.71
N HIS A 132 12.27 10.64 -18.26
CA HIS A 132 11.42 9.49 -18.56
C HIS A 132 9.96 9.91 -18.83
N PRO A 133 9.68 10.58 -19.97
CA PRO A 133 8.34 11.09 -20.29
C PRO A 133 7.25 10.02 -20.28
N SER A 134 7.60 8.76 -20.62
CA SER A 134 6.67 7.63 -20.64
C SER A 134 6.06 7.31 -19.28
N LEU A 135 6.72 7.67 -18.16
CA LEU A 135 6.18 7.45 -16.81
C LEU A 135 4.94 8.31 -16.57
N SER A 136 4.84 9.48 -17.19
CA SER A 136 3.67 10.36 -17.07
C SER A 136 2.44 9.75 -17.74
N VAL A 137 2.61 9.03 -18.85
CA VAL A 137 1.52 8.30 -19.52
C VAL A 137 0.99 7.20 -18.60
N VAL A 138 1.89 6.42 -17.98
CA VAL A 138 1.52 5.37 -17.03
C VAL A 138 0.83 5.98 -15.79
N ALA A 139 1.34 7.09 -15.27
CA ALA A 139 0.73 7.76 -14.12
C ALA A 139 -0.68 8.30 -14.43
N ALA A 140 -0.91 8.76 -15.67
CA ALA A 140 -2.22 9.17 -16.13
C ALA A 140 -3.18 7.98 -16.31
N GLU A 141 -2.68 6.86 -16.85
CA GLU A 141 -3.45 5.62 -17.04
C GLU A 141 -3.89 5.02 -15.69
N TYR A 142 -3.00 5.03 -14.69
CA TYR A 142 -3.23 4.47 -13.36
C TYR A 142 -3.27 5.55 -12.28
N GLY A 143 -4.09 6.59 -12.50
CA GLY A 143 -4.32 7.64 -11.52
C GLY A 143 -5.11 7.15 -10.28
N PRO A 144 -4.95 7.80 -9.11
CA PRO A 144 -5.81 7.54 -7.95
C PRO A 144 -7.28 7.76 -8.31
N VAL A 145 -8.15 6.85 -7.85
CA VAL A 145 -9.60 6.96 -8.09
C VAL A 145 -10.26 7.87 -7.05
N HIS A 146 -9.82 7.77 -5.80
CA HIS A 146 -10.36 8.52 -4.68
C HIS A 146 -9.62 9.85 -4.50
N ARG A 147 -10.41 10.88 -4.25
CA ARG A 147 -9.92 12.18 -3.76
C ARG A 147 -9.33 11.99 -2.37
N ALA A 148 -8.22 12.67 -2.09
CA ALA A 148 -7.67 12.71 -0.75
C ALA A 148 -8.44 13.70 0.12
N TRP A 149 -8.90 13.24 1.29
CA TRP A 149 -9.49 14.07 2.34
C TRP A 149 -8.39 14.76 3.15
N THR A 150 -8.55 16.05 3.39
CA THR A 150 -7.63 16.84 4.22
C THR A 150 -8.25 17.30 5.53
N HIS A 151 -9.58 17.33 5.59
CA HIS A 151 -10.35 17.72 6.76
C HIS A 151 -11.28 16.57 7.21
N PRO A 152 -11.51 16.40 8.53
CA PRO A 152 -12.44 15.41 9.06
C PRO A 152 -13.84 15.54 8.46
N ASP A 153 -14.32 16.77 8.25
CA ASP A 153 -15.66 17.04 7.71
C ASP A 153 -15.83 16.61 6.24
N ASP A 154 -14.72 16.44 5.50
CA ASP A 154 -14.74 15.93 4.13
C ASP A 154 -14.85 14.40 4.09
N VAL A 155 -14.57 13.73 5.21
CA VAL A 155 -14.53 12.27 5.31
C VAL A 155 -15.95 11.72 5.24
N ALA A 156 -16.20 10.80 4.32
CA ALA A 156 -17.52 10.19 4.19
C ALA A 156 -17.91 9.48 5.50
N PRO A 157 -19.11 9.71 6.09
CA PRO A 157 -19.44 9.21 7.43
C PRO A 157 -19.38 7.68 7.60
N THR A 158 -19.58 6.94 6.52
CA THR A 158 -19.55 5.46 6.51
C THR A 158 -18.19 4.89 6.11
N SER A 159 -17.19 5.73 5.91
CA SER A 159 -15.83 5.33 5.50
C SER A 159 -15.06 4.66 6.64
N ALA A 160 -14.02 3.91 6.30
CA ALA A 160 -13.12 3.38 7.31
C ALA A 160 -12.26 4.49 7.96
N ALA A 161 -11.93 5.55 7.22
CA ALA A 161 -11.30 6.74 7.79
C ALA A 161 -12.20 7.45 8.81
N ALA A 162 -13.52 7.52 8.61
CA ALA A 162 -14.45 8.06 9.61
C ALA A 162 -14.43 7.23 10.89
N ARG A 163 -14.32 5.89 10.78
CA ARG A 163 -14.14 5.02 11.94
C ARG A 163 -12.84 5.33 12.69
N GLN A 164 -11.74 5.62 12.00
CA GLN A 164 -10.49 6.03 12.66
C GLN A 164 -10.65 7.36 13.43
N VAL A 165 -11.32 8.35 12.85
CA VAL A 165 -11.61 9.63 13.55
C VAL A 165 -12.47 9.36 14.80
N ALA A 166 -13.56 8.60 14.65
CA ALA A 166 -14.46 8.29 15.77
C ALA A 166 -13.76 7.51 16.89
N LEU A 167 -12.87 6.56 16.55
CA LEU A 167 -12.06 5.83 17.52
C LEU A 167 -11.12 6.76 18.30
N LEU A 168 -10.47 7.69 17.59
CA LEU A 168 -9.57 8.66 18.21
C LEU A 168 -10.32 9.59 19.16
N ASP A 169 -11.49 10.10 18.77
CA ASP A 169 -12.34 10.93 19.64
C ASP A 169 -12.80 10.13 20.87
N ALA A 170 -13.31 8.90 20.68
CA ALA A 170 -13.75 8.04 21.79
C ALA A 170 -12.62 7.70 22.77
N PHE A 171 -11.41 7.44 22.25
CA PHE A 171 -10.23 7.17 23.08
C PHE A 171 -9.77 8.42 23.83
N ALA A 172 -9.75 9.57 23.15
CA ALA A 172 -9.45 10.86 23.76
C ALA A 172 -10.47 11.22 24.83
N ASP A 173 -11.76 10.94 24.65
CA ASP A 173 -12.79 11.21 25.66
C ASP A 173 -12.81 10.16 26.78
N GLY A 174 -12.12 9.03 26.59
CA GLY A 174 -12.01 7.96 27.56
C GLY A 174 -13.19 7.00 27.59
N THR A 175 -14.02 7.01 26.55
CA THR A 175 -15.12 6.05 26.36
C THR A 175 -14.65 4.77 25.66
N CYS A 176 -13.39 4.71 25.24
CA CYS A 176 -12.71 3.54 24.67
C CYS A 176 -11.40 3.28 25.44
N GLY A 177 -11.10 2.02 25.74
CA GLY A 177 -9.83 1.60 26.36
C GLY A 177 -8.68 1.54 25.35
N ALA A 178 -7.43 1.56 25.83
CA ALA A 178 -6.25 1.54 24.95
C ALA A 178 -6.13 0.27 24.09
N PRO A 179 -6.38 -0.95 24.61
CA PRO A 179 -6.39 -2.15 23.78
C PRO A 179 -7.46 -2.11 22.68
N ASP A 180 -8.68 -1.71 23.02
CA ASP A 180 -9.79 -1.62 22.05
C ASP A 180 -9.51 -0.58 20.98
N PHE A 181 -8.97 0.57 21.38
CA PHE A 181 -8.54 1.62 20.46
C PHE A 181 -7.47 1.12 19.50
N ALA A 182 -6.42 0.47 20.00
CA ALA A 182 -5.33 -0.06 19.17
C ALA A 182 -5.84 -1.07 18.14
N HIS A 183 -6.64 -2.06 18.59
CA HIS A 183 -7.20 -3.08 17.69
C HIS A 183 -8.13 -2.46 16.65
N GLY A 184 -9.05 -1.59 17.09
CA GLY A 184 -9.98 -0.89 16.20
C GLY A 184 -9.27 -0.01 15.18
N TRP A 185 -8.21 0.69 15.59
CA TRP A 185 -7.41 1.54 14.71
C TRP A 185 -6.74 0.71 13.61
N TRP A 186 -6.11 -0.41 13.96
CA TRP A 186 -5.47 -1.31 12.99
C TRP A 186 -6.48 -1.94 12.01
N GLU A 187 -7.67 -2.31 12.49
CA GLU A 187 -8.75 -2.79 11.62
C GLU A 187 -9.22 -1.69 10.65
N ALA A 188 -9.53 -0.50 11.17
CA ALA A 188 -10.04 0.61 10.37
C ALA A 188 -9.00 1.10 9.35
N ARG A 189 -7.71 1.20 9.73
CA ARG A 189 -6.63 1.57 8.82
C ARG A 189 -6.47 0.58 7.67
N ARG A 190 -6.49 -0.73 7.97
CA ARG A 190 -6.42 -1.78 6.93
C ARG A 190 -7.64 -1.73 6.00
N ALA A 191 -8.83 -1.51 6.54
CA ALA A 191 -10.05 -1.37 5.74
C ALA A 191 -9.99 -0.12 4.84
N SER A 192 -9.51 1.01 5.36
CA SER A 192 -9.33 2.26 4.61
C SER A 192 -8.36 2.08 3.43
N GLN A 193 -7.22 1.45 3.69
CA GLN A 193 -6.23 1.11 2.64
C GLN A 193 -6.79 0.15 1.59
N ALA A 194 -7.54 -0.88 2.02
CA ALA A 194 -8.16 -1.85 1.12
C ALA A 194 -9.24 -1.22 0.23
N GLN A 195 -9.98 -0.24 0.76
CA GLN A 195 -10.98 0.54 0.02
C GLN A 195 -10.36 1.63 -0.85
N GLY A 196 -9.04 1.88 -0.72
CA GLY A 196 -8.34 2.92 -1.47
C GLY A 196 -8.67 4.34 -0.99
N GLU A 197 -9.22 4.47 0.22
CA GLU A 197 -9.46 5.78 0.84
C GLU A 197 -8.13 6.51 1.03
N ARG A 198 -8.16 7.82 0.83
CA ARG A 198 -6.96 8.65 0.89
C ARG A 198 -7.16 9.78 1.88
N VAL A 199 -6.23 9.88 2.81
CA VAL A 199 -6.15 10.95 3.80
C VAL A 199 -4.81 11.66 3.63
N GLN A 200 -4.79 12.98 3.58
CA GLN A 200 -3.60 13.80 3.36
C GLN A 200 -3.61 15.08 4.19
N GLY A 201 -2.52 15.84 4.11
CA GLY A 201 -2.40 17.13 4.79
C GLY A 201 -2.41 16.96 6.31
N PRO A 202 -2.99 17.93 7.05
CA PRO A 202 -3.03 17.88 8.52
C PRO A 202 -3.70 16.61 9.07
N LEU A 203 -4.82 16.17 8.46
CA LEU A 203 -5.49 14.94 8.89
C LEU A 203 -4.64 13.70 8.64
N GLY A 204 -3.91 13.66 7.51
CA GLY A 204 -2.97 12.58 7.22
C GLY A 204 -1.82 12.53 8.23
N ALA A 205 -1.27 13.69 8.58
CA ALA A 205 -0.22 13.80 9.58
C ALA A 205 -0.69 13.34 10.98
N LEU A 206 -1.92 13.65 11.37
CA LEU A 206 -2.53 13.12 12.59
C LEU A 206 -2.61 11.59 12.56
N PHE A 207 -3.08 11.01 11.44
CA PHE A 207 -3.19 9.55 11.30
C PHE A 207 -1.82 8.86 11.34
N ASP A 208 -0.80 9.46 10.74
CA ASP A 208 0.56 8.93 10.77
C ASP A 208 1.17 9.07 12.18
N GLN A 209 0.90 10.16 12.89
CA GLN A 209 1.33 10.31 14.28
C GLN A 209 0.69 9.27 15.20
N VAL A 210 -0.62 9.03 15.09
CA VAL A 210 -1.30 7.99 15.87
C VAL A 210 -0.79 6.60 15.51
N PHE A 211 -0.47 6.35 14.24
CA PHE A 211 0.19 5.12 13.81
C PHE A 211 1.51 4.91 14.57
N MET A 212 2.39 5.91 14.62
CA MET A 212 3.66 5.80 15.34
C MET A 212 3.45 5.56 16.84
N LEU A 213 2.49 6.25 17.47
CA LEU A 213 2.19 6.04 18.89
C LEU A 213 1.72 4.61 19.18
N LEU A 214 1.01 3.98 18.25
CA LEU A 214 0.57 2.59 18.39
C LEU A 214 1.68 1.58 18.09
N GLU A 215 2.72 1.96 17.35
CA GLU A 215 3.94 1.13 17.22
C GLU A 215 4.72 1.09 18.54
N ASP A 216 4.72 2.20 19.27
CA ASP A 216 5.38 2.31 20.58
C ASP A 216 4.50 1.81 21.74
N TYR A 217 3.29 1.29 21.50
CA TYR A 217 2.36 0.87 22.55
C TYR A 217 2.42 -0.65 22.83
N ALA A 218 2.71 -1.01 24.08
CA ALA A 218 2.66 -2.39 24.54
C ALA A 218 1.24 -2.75 25.04
N VAL A 219 0.46 -3.45 24.20
CA VAL A 219 -0.87 -3.95 24.56
C VAL A 219 -0.83 -4.90 25.76
N ASP A 220 0.24 -5.69 25.85
CA ASP A 220 0.48 -6.62 26.94
C ASP A 220 1.69 -6.14 27.76
N PRO A 221 1.48 -5.69 29.01
CA PRO A 221 2.54 -5.18 29.86
C PRO A 221 3.67 -6.18 30.15
N GLU A 222 3.41 -7.50 30.04
CA GLU A 222 4.44 -8.53 30.24
C GLU A 222 5.53 -8.48 29.16
N PHE A 223 5.19 -8.00 27.95
CA PHE A 223 6.09 -7.91 26.82
C PHE A 223 6.57 -6.48 26.53
N ALA A 224 6.27 -5.52 27.43
CA ALA A 224 6.67 -4.14 27.25
C ALA A 224 8.20 -3.98 27.29
N GLU A 225 8.76 -3.31 26.28
CA GLU A 225 10.16 -2.92 26.22
C GLU A 225 10.40 -1.56 26.90
N PRO A 226 11.62 -1.28 27.37
CA PRO A 226 11.95 0.03 27.92
C PRO A 226 11.76 1.15 26.89
N GLY A 227 10.75 2.00 27.10
CA GLY A 227 10.40 3.08 26.18
C GLY A 227 8.99 2.95 25.62
N ASP A 228 8.38 1.76 25.72
CA ASP A 228 7.01 1.54 25.29
C ASP A 228 6.02 2.35 26.14
N LEU A 229 4.97 2.81 25.49
CA LEU A 229 3.83 3.47 26.08
C LEU A 229 2.96 2.43 26.79
N ASP A 230 2.52 2.77 27.99
CA ASP A 230 1.40 2.11 28.65
C ASP A 230 0.06 2.77 28.22
N ASP A 231 -1.06 2.25 28.72
CA ASP A 231 -2.40 2.77 28.42
C ASP A 231 -2.54 4.27 28.68
N ALA A 232 -1.97 4.75 29.79
CA ALA A 232 -2.05 6.14 30.21
C ALA A 232 -1.18 7.05 29.32
N GLY A 233 0.03 6.59 29.00
CA GLY A 233 0.97 7.25 28.10
C GLY A 233 0.41 7.36 26.69
N LEU A 234 -0.14 6.27 26.14
CA LEU A 234 -0.80 6.28 24.84
C LEU A 234 -1.96 7.28 24.83
N LYS A 235 -2.81 7.28 25.87
CA LYS A 235 -3.94 8.21 25.97
C LYS A 235 -3.50 9.67 26.03
N ALA A 236 -2.48 9.98 26.82
CA ALA A 236 -1.94 11.32 26.92
C ALA A 236 -1.35 11.80 25.58
N ALA A 237 -0.57 10.94 24.92
CA ALA A 237 0.05 11.25 23.63
C ALA A 237 -0.98 11.42 22.50
N ALA A 238 -1.98 10.54 22.44
CA ALA A 238 -3.06 10.62 21.45
C ALA A 238 -3.91 11.89 21.62
N ARG A 239 -4.23 12.26 22.87
CA ARG A 239 -4.91 13.53 23.17
C ARG A 239 -4.08 14.73 22.73
N ALA A 240 -2.78 14.74 23.04
CA ALA A 240 -1.89 15.83 22.63
C ALA A 240 -1.81 15.98 21.10
N ALA A 241 -1.76 14.85 20.37
CA ALA A 241 -1.78 14.85 18.90
C ALA A 241 -3.10 15.43 18.34
N LEU A 242 -4.24 15.00 18.89
CA LEU A 242 -5.56 15.48 18.49
C LEU A 242 -5.75 16.98 18.79
N ASP A 243 -5.31 17.42 19.96
CA ASP A 243 -5.35 18.83 20.33
C ASP A 243 -4.47 19.67 19.40
N ALA A 244 -3.23 19.26 19.14
CA ALA A 244 -2.34 19.96 18.21
C ALA A 244 -2.97 20.09 16.80
N PHE A 245 -3.60 19.02 16.32
CA PHE A 245 -4.35 19.04 15.08
C PHE A 245 -5.49 20.08 15.10
N ARG A 246 -6.36 20.05 16.12
CA ARG A 246 -7.49 20.99 16.29
C ARG A 246 -7.03 22.46 16.37
N HIS A 247 -5.90 22.72 17.01
CA HIS A 247 -5.31 24.06 17.07
C HIS A 247 -4.82 24.53 15.69
N SER A 248 -4.21 23.63 14.90
CA SER A 248 -3.72 23.95 13.56
C SER A 248 -4.84 24.30 12.57
N GLU A 249 -6.00 23.65 12.71
CA GLU A 249 -7.20 23.87 11.90
C GLU A 249 -7.89 25.21 12.25
N SER A 250 -7.97 25.51 13.54
CA SER A 250 -8.54 26.78 14.04
C SER A 250 -7.72 28.00 13.60
N GLY A 251 -6.40 27.85 13.50
CA GLY A 251 -5.49 28.89 13.00
C GLY A 251 -5.60 29.14 11.48
N ARG A 252 -6.07 28.15 10.71
CA ARG A 252 -6.33 28.30 9.26
C ARG A 252 -7.65 28.95 8.94
N SER A 253 -8.71 28.68 9.71
CA SER A 253 -10.04 29.28 9.49
C SER A 253 -10.11 30.79 9.77
N ARG A 254 -9.03 31.40 10.30
CA ARG A 254 -8.91 32.83 10.59
C ARG A 254 -8.07 33.61 9.56
N LYS A 255 -7.61 32.98 8.49
CA LYS A 255 -6.91 33.63 7.36
C LYS A 255 -7.78 33.60 6.11
#